data_AF-A0A2N8NGC2-F1
#
_entry.id   AF-A0A2N8NGC2-F1
#
_cell.length_a   1.000
_cell.length_b   1.000
_cell.length_c   1.000
_cell.angle_alpha   90.00
_cell.angle_beta   90.00
_cell.angle_gamma   90.00
#
_symmetry.space_group_name_H-M   'P 1'
#
loop_
_entity.id
_entity.type
_entity.pdbx_description
1 polymer ?
#
loop_
_entity_poly.entity_id
_entity_poly.type
_entity_poly.pdbx_seq_one_letter_code
_entity_poly.pdbx_strand_id
1 'polypeptide(L)'
;MSIMTTSAISLDENFHITDDTRIRAALPTLKKILGDGGSIVIGSHLGRPKAVDDKYSLRHIRQHVAKLLGVDVQFASDCVGQEAALKASALQPGEVLLLENLRFHAEEEGKPRGLPDDATDEMKAAAKKELKTRQRKFAETLASYADVYVNDAF
;
A
#
# COMPACT_ATOMS: atom_id res chain seq x y z
N MET A 1 6.75 7.14 -13.87
CA MET A 1 5.94 6.30 -12.97
C MET A 1 6.14 6.77 -11.54
N SER A 2 5.08 6.90 -10.73
CA SER A 2 5.18 7.40 -9.35
C SER A 2 4.55 6.45 -8.33
N ILE A 3 5.22 6.21 -7.19
CA ILE A 3 4.60 5.54 -6.02
C ILE A 3 4.04 6.61 -5.10
N MET A 4 2.75 6.48 -4.77
CA MET A 4 2.08 7.36 -3.83
C MET A 4 1.54 6.57 -2.64
N THR A 5 1.87 7.02 -1.43
CA THR A 5 1.25 6.52 -0.20
C THR A 5 0.06 7.37 0.20
N THR A 6 -1.11 6.77 0.39
CA THR A 6 -2.31 7.47 0.92
C THR A 6 -2.67 6.98 2.31
N SER A 7 -3.22 7.84 3.16
CA SER A 7 -3.55 7.51 4.56
C SER A 7 -4.92 6.82 4.72
N ALA A 8 -5.11 6.20 5.89
CA ALA A 8 -6.12 5.18 6.20
C ALA A 8 -7.59 5.49 5.83
N ILE A 9 -8.28 4.49 5.31
CA ILE A 9 -9.69 4.53 4.88
C ILE A 9 -10.56 3.83 5.93
N SER A 10 -11.80 4.28 6.11
CA SER A 10 -12.77 3.67 7.03
C SER A 10 -13.85 2.91 6.25
N LEU A 11 -14.06 1.64 6.61
CA LEU A 11 -15.11 0.78 6.04
C LEU A 11 -16.09 0.35 7.14
N ASP A 12 -17.37 0.13 6.78
CA ASP A 12 -18.33 -0.57 7.63
C ASP A 12 -18.15 -2.11 7.58
N GLU A 13 -19.01 -2.84 8.30
CA GLU A 13 -19.00 -4.31 8.35
C GLU A 13 -19.34 -4.99 7.00
N ASN A 14 -19.95 -4.25 6.08
CA ASN A 14 -20.30 -4.70 4.72
C ASN A 14 -19.30 -4.19 3.66
N PHE A 15 -18.15 -3.67 4.08
CA PHE A 15 -17.10 -3.10 3.23
C PHE A 15 -17.49 -1.83 2.47
N HIS A 16 -18.56 -1.13 2.88
CA HIS A 16 -18.87 0.19 2.35
C HIS A 16 -17.95 1.24 2.98
N ILE A 17 -17.46 2.15 2.14
CA ILE A 17 -16.67 3.30 2.60
C ILE A 17 -17.59 4.24 3.36
N THR A 18 -17.31 4.43 4.65
CA THR A 18 -18.08 5.32 5.53
C THR A 18 -17.51 6.73 5.58
N ASP A 19 -16.22 6.87 5.27
CA ASP A 19 -15.53 8.15 5.16
C ASP A 19 -14.45 8.06 4.06
N ASP A 20 -14.64 8.82 2.99
CA ASP A 20 -13.72 8.91 1.85
C ASP A 20 -12.87 10.19 1.84
N THR A 21 -12.91 10.98 2.93
CA THR A 21 -12.20 12.26 3.04
C THR A 21 -10.72 12.14 2.70
N ARG A 22 -10.08 11.06 3.16
CA ARG A 22 -8.65 10.80 2.89
C ARG A 22 -8.36 10.48 1.43
N ILE A 23 -9.25 9.72 0.78
CA ILE A 23 -9.13 9.41 -0.65
C ILE A 23 -9.29 10.71 -1.45
N ARG A 24 -10.28 11.54 -1.09
CA ARG A 24 -10.51 12.84 -1.73
C ARG A 24 -9.34 13.80 -1.54
N ALA A 25 -8.71 13.81 -0.36
CA ALA A 25 -7.55 14.63 -0.08
C ALA A 25 -6.35 14.29 -0.99
N ALA A 26 -6.19 13.02 -1.36
CA ALA A 26 -5.14 12.56 -2.26
C ALA A 26 -5.45 12.81 -3.77
N LEU A 27 -6.71 13.07 -4.13
CA LEU A 27 -7.11 13.24 -5.55
C LEU A 27 -6.38 14.35 -6.29
N PRO A 28 -6.11 15.55 -5.73
CA PRO A 28 -5.37 16.59 -6.42
C PRO A 28 -3.98 16.13 -6.87
N THR A 29 -3.25 15.42 -5.99
CA THR A 29 -1.93 14.86 -6.29
C THR A 29 -2.02 13.78 -7.37
N LEU A 30 -2.95 12.83 -7.22
CA LEU A 30 -3.16 11.76 -8.20
C LEU A 30 -3.52 12.33 -9.59
N LYS A 31 -4.46 13.26 -9.65
CA LYS A 31 -4.88 13.89 -10.91
C LYS A 31 -3.78 14.72 -11.55
N LYS A 32 -2.90 15.35 -10.74
CA LYS A 32 -1.74 16.07 -11.27
C LYS A 32 -0.78 15.14 -11.98
N ILE A 33 -0.43 14.01 -11.35
CA ILE A 33 0.49 13.02 -11.94
C ILE A 33 -0.09 12.48 -13.27
N LEU A 34 -1.37 12.11 -13.28
CA LEU A 34 -2.03 11.63 -14.51
C LEU A 34 -2.11 12.73 -15.59
N GLY A 35 -2.44 13.96 -15.20
CA GLY A 35 -2.56 15.10 -16.12
C GLY A 35 -1.24 15.51 -16.77
N ASP A 36 -0.11 15.24 -16.10
CA ASP A 36 1.24 15.44 -16.65
C ASP A 36 1.73 14.28 -17.53
N GLY A 37 0.88 13.26 -17.77
CA GLY A 37 1.23 12.07 -18.55
C GLY A 37 1.95 10.98 -17.76
N GLY A 38 1.90 11.03 -16.43
CA GLY A 38 2.43 9.99 -15.55
C GLY A 38 1.51 8.77 -15.43
N SER A 39 2.08 7.70 -14.87
CA SER A 39 1.36 6.53 -14.37
C SER A 39 1.59 6.40 -12.86
N ILE A 40 0.65 5.77 -12.16
CA ILE A 40 0.63 5.76 -10.68
C ILE A 40 0.60 4.34 -10.14
N VAL A 41 1.45 4.07 -9.15
CA VAL A 41 1.33 2.95 -8.23
C VAL A 41 0.91 3.49 -6.86
N ILE A 42 -0.25 3.09 -6.36
CA ILE A 42 -0.80 3.51 -5.06
C ILE A 42 -0.48 2.43 -4.04
N GLY A 43 0.27 2.80 -3.00
CA GLY A 43 0.43 2.01 -1.78
C GLY A 43 -0.42 2.61 -0.67
N SER A 44 -1.10 1.80 0.13
CA SER A 44 -1.84 2.29 1.29
C SER A 44 -1.98 1.21 2.34
N HIS A 45 -2.59 1.55 3.46
CA HIS A 45 -2.93 0.60 4.50
C HIS A 45 -4.35 0.78 4.99
N LEU A 46 -4.99 -0.33 5.35
CA LEU A 46 -6.31 -0.37 5.95
C LEU A 46 -6.22 -1.05 7.32
N GLY A 47 -6.69 -0.37 8.36
CA GLY A 47 -6.70 -0.89 9.72
C GLY A 47 -5.32 -1.30 10.27
N ARG A 48 -5.31 -2.29 11.16
CA ARG A 48 -4.10 -2.85 11.81
C ARG A 48 -4.16 -4.39 11.80
N PRO A 49 -4.04 -5.01 10.61
CA PRO A 49 -4.11 -6.46 10.48
C PRO A 49 -2.95 -7.14 11.23
N LYS A 50 -3.24 -8.24 11.94
CA LYS A 50 -2.20 -9.11 12.53
C LYS A 50 -1.68 -10.15 11.52
N ALA A 51 -2.50 -10.49 10.54
CA ALA A 51 -2.22 -11.40 9.43
C ALA A 51 -2.99 -10.92 8.19
N VAL A 52 -2.74 -11.52 7.04
CA VAL A 52 -3.53 -11.30 5.82
C VAL A 52 -4.99 -11.68 6.12
N ASP A 53 -5.90 -10.74 5.91
CA ASP A 53 -7.32 -10.88 6.21
C ASP A 53 -8.12 -10.03 5.22
N ASP A 54 -9.12 -10.64 4.58
CA ASP A 54 -9.97 -9.99 3.59
C ASP A 54 -10.65 -8.73 4.13
N LYS A 55 -10.97 -8.69 5.43
CA LYS A 55 -11.53 -7.51 6.07
C LYS A 55 -10.70 -6.24 5.86
N TYR A 56 -9.39 -6.41 5.73
CA TYR A 56 -8.43 -5.32 5.59
C TYR A 56 -7.88 -5.23 4.15
N SER A 57 -8.45 -5.94 3.17
CA SER A 57 -8.01 -5.84 1.78
C SER A 57 -8.38 -4.48 1.16
N LEU A 58 -7.47 -3.92 0.39
CA LEU A 58 -7.71 -2.70 -0.40
C LEU A 58 -8.51 -2.97 -1.68
N ARG A 59 -8.83 -4.23 -2.01
CA ARG A 59 -9.71 -4.53 -3.15
C ARG A 59 -11.10 -3.89 -2.99
N HIS A 60 -11.56 -3.77 -1.74
CA HIS A 60 -12.87 -3.20 -1.40
C HIS A 60 -12.98 -1.71 -1.73
N ILE A 61 -11.86 -0.98 -1.79
CA ILE A 61 -11.85 0.46 -2.12
C ILE A 61 -11.56 0.72 -3.60
N ARG A 62 -11.09 -0.28 -4.35
CA ARG A 62 -10.62 -0.14 -5.75
C ARG A 62 -11.66 0.58 -6.61
N GLN A 63 -12.90 0.11 -6.60
CA GLN A 63 -13.97 0.66 -7.44
C GLN A 63 -14.28 2.13 -7.10
N HIS A 64 -14.20 2.49 -5.82
CA HIS A 64 -14.44 3.87 -5.38
C HIS A 64 -13.32 4.80 -5.81
N VAL A 65 -12.06 4.36 -5.67
CA VAL A 65 -10.89 5.13 -6.15
C VAL A 65 -10.98 5.34 -7.66
N ALA A 66 -11.31 4.29 -8.43
CA ALA A 66 -11.51 4.39 -9.88
C ALA A 66 -12.60 5.42 -10.24
N LYS A 67 -13.74 5.38 -9.54
CA LYS A 67 -14.84 6.34 -9.76
C LYS A 67 -14.42 7.79 -9.49
N LEU A 68 -13.62 8.05 -8.45
CA LEU A 68 -13.18 9.40 -8.11
C LEU A 68 -12.10 9.94 -9.05
N LEU A 69 -11.21 9.07 -9.55
CA LEU A 69 -10.19 9.43 -10.51
C LEU A 69 -10.75 9.58 -11.93
N GLY A 70 -11.79 8.83 -12.27
CA GLY A 70 -12.35 8.78 -13.63
C GLY A 70 -11.55 7.91 -14.60
N VAL A 71 -10.70 7.03 -14.09
CA VAL A 71 -9.90 6.04 -14.85
C VAL A 71 -10.05 4.68 -14.19
N ASP A 72 -9.85 3.59 -14.95
CA ASP A 72 -9.77 2.26 -14.33
C ASP A 72 -8.53 2.16 -13.45
N VAL A 73 -8.66 1.41 -12.37
CA VAL A 73 -7.59 1.17 -11.40
C VAL A 73 -7.32 -0.33 -11.41
N GLN A 74 -6.13 -0.73 -11.84
CA GLN A 74 -5.67 -2.10 -11.73
C GLN A 74 -5.41 -2.44 -10.26
N PHE A 75 -5.47 -3.71 -9.89
CA PHE A 75 -5.22 -4.17 -8.53
C PHE A 75 -4.21 -5.31 -8.51
N ALA A 76 -3.21 -5.27 -7.62
CA ALA A 76 -2.31 -6.39 -7.35
C ALA A 76 -2.71 -7.08 -6.04
N SER A 77 -2.73 -8.42 -6.02
CA SER A 77 -3.15 -9.19 -4.83
C SER A 77 -2.11 -9.21 -3.70
N ASP A 78 -0.93 -8.66 -3.95
CA ASP A 78 0.13 -8.41 -2.98
C ASP A 78 0.79 -7.04 -3.28
N CYS A 79 1.50 -6.47 -2.31
CA CYS A 79 2.29 -5.25 -2.49
C CYS A 79 3.76 -5.51 -2.79
N VAL A 80 4.27 -6.71 -2.51
CA VAL A 80 5.65 -7.11 -2.83
C VAL A 80 5.66 -8.52 -3.41
N GLY A 81 5.66 -8.62 -4.73
CA GLY A 81 5.61 -9.93 -5.40
C GLY A 81 5.75 -9.84 -6.91
N GLN A 82 5.82 -11.00 -7.56
CA GLN A 82 5.98 -11.06 -9.02
C GLN A 82 4.81 -10.38 -9.74
N GLU A 83 3.58 -10.58 -9.27
CA GLU A 83 2.39 -9.95 -9.85
C GLU A 83 2.46 -8.42 -9.74
N ALA A 84 2.78 -7.88 -8.56
CA ALA A 84 2.91 -6.45 -8.32
C ALA A 84 4.02 -5.83 -9.20
N ALA A 85 5.18 -6.50 -9.28
CA ALA A 85 6.29 -6.06 -10.11
C ALA A 85 5.94 -6.03 -11.60
N LEU A 86 5.29 -7.08 -12.10
CA LEU A 86 4.88 -7.17 -13.50
C LEU A 86 3.85 -6.09 -13.83
N LYS A 87 2.80 -5.94 -13.01
CA LYS A 87 1.77 -4.91 -13.20
C LYS A 87 2.35 -3.50 -13.14
N ALA A 88 3.21 -3.22 -12.17
CA ALA A 88 3.88 -1.92 -12.07
C ALA A 88 4.71 -1.64 -13.33
N SER A 89 5.55 -2.59 -13.77
CA SER A 89 6.40 -2.41 -14.96
C SER A 89 5.61 -2.27 -16.27
N ALA A 90 4.38 -2.80 -16.32
CA ALA A 90 3.52 -2.76 -17.49
C ALA A 90 2.65 -1.50 -17.59
N LEU A 91 2.61 -0.66 -16.54
CA LEU A 91 1.77 0.53 -16.51
C LEU A 91 2.10 1.50 -17.64
N GLN A 92 1.07 1.86 -18.40
CA GLN A 92 1.14 2.89 -19.42
C GLN A 92 0.80 4.28 -18.85
N PRO A 93 1.20 5.37 -19.51
CA PRO A 93 0.78 6.73 -19.16
C PRO A 93 -0.75 6.82 -18.96
N GLY A 94 -1.17 7.43 -17.85
CA GLY A 94 -2.59 7.55 -17.49
C GLY A 94 -3.16 6.35 -16.73
N GLU A 95 -2.42 5.24 -16.59
CA GLU A 95 -2.87 4.08 -15.84
C GLU A 95 -2.51 4.14 -14.36
N VAL A 96 -3.32 3.46 -13.56
CA VAL A 96 -3.21 3.42 -12.10
C VAL A 96 -3.22 1.97 -11.63
N LEU A 97 -2.27 1.62 -10.76
CA LEU A 97 -2.21 0.36 -10.02
C LEU A 97 -2.44 0.62 -8.54
N LEU A 98 -3.36 -0.08 -7.91
CA LEU A 98 -3.50 -0.17 -6.46
C LEU A 98 -2.84 -1.45 -5.96
N LEU A 99 -1.85 -1.32 -5.08
CA LEU A 99 -1.26 -2.45 -4.38
C LEU A 99 -2.17 -2.91 -3.24
N GLU A 100 -2.00 -4.16 -2.81
CA GLU A 100 -2.64 -4.65 -1.60
C GLU A 100 -2.08 -3.95 -0.33
N ASN A 101 -2.80 -4.08 0.78
CA ASN A 101 -2.53 -3.45 2.06
C ASN A 101 -1.07 -3.66 2.53
N LEU A 102 -0.31 -2.57 2.61
CA LEU A 102 1.10 -2.59 3.03
C LEU A 102 1.28 -3.22 4.42
N ARG A 103 0.31 -3.06 5.32
CA ARG A 103 0.35 -3.63 6.68
C ARG A 103 0.09 -5.13 6.71
N PHE A 104 -0.17 -5.81 5.59
CA PHE A 104 -0.06 -7.27 5.56
C PHE A 104 1.37 -7.75 5.81
N HIS A 105 2.37 -6.91 5.51
CA HIS A 105 3.78 -7.18 5.77
C HIS A 105 4.21 -6.51 7.09
N ALA A 106 4.89 -7.27 7.95
CA ALA A 106 5.40 -6.75 9.22
C ALA A 106 6.50 -5.70 9.02
N GLU A 107 7.16 -5.77 7.86
CA GLU A 107 8.16 -4.85 7.33
C GLU A 107 7.64 -3.41 7.25
N GLU A 108 6.35 -3.21 6.96
CA GLU A 108 5.73 -1.87 6.93
C GLU A 108 5.68 -1.24 8.33
N GLU A 109 5.25 -1.99 9.34
CA GLU A 109 5.12 -1.46 10.71
C GLU A 109 6.45 -1.45 11.49
N GLY A 110 7.46 -2.17 11.01
CA GLY A 110 8.75 -2.32 11.69
C GLY A 110 8.66 -3.03 13.04
N LYS A 111 7.59 -3.81 13.26
CA LYS A 111 7.34 -4.56 14.49
C LYS A 111 7.32 -6.06 14.20
N PRO A 112 8.21 -6.86 14.82
CA PRO A 112 8.18 -8.31 14.67
C PRO A 112 6.84 -8.88 15.13
N ARG A 113 6.30 -9.83 14.38
CA ARG A 113 5.06 -10.55 14.70
C ARG A 113 5.38 -11.96 15.19
N GLY A 114 4.49 -12.54 15.99
CA GLY A 114 4.62 -13.93 16.45
C GLY A 114 5.66 -14.16 17.54
N LEU A 115 6.06 -13.12 18.26
CA LEU A 115 6.90 -13.29 19.46
C LEU A 115 6.06 -13.86 20.61
N PRO A 116 6.58 -14.83 21.39
CA PRO A 116 5.97 -15.26 22.64
C PRO A 116 5.77 -14.10 23.63
N ASP A 117 4.74 -14.20 24.47
CA ASP A 117 4.45 -13.17 25.48
C ASP A 117 5.59 -13.01 26.50
N ASP A 118 6.34 -14.09 26.75
CA ASP A 118 7.50 -14.17 27.64
C ASP A 118 8.85 -13.98 26.91
N ALA A 119 8.84 -13.51 25.66
CA ALA A 119 10.07 -13.31 24.89
C ALA A 119 11.06 -12.38 25.61
N THR A 120 12.31 -12.85 25.74
CA THR A 120 13.38 -12.07 26.36
C THR A 120 13.77 -10.85 25.52
N ASP A 121 14.47 -9.91 26.13
CA ASP A 121 14.94 -8.71 25.43
C ASP A 121 15.94 -9.06 24.31
N GLU A 122 16.75 -10.11 24.50
CA GLU A 122 17.64 -10.63 23.45
C GLU A 122 16.87 -11.20 22.26
N MET A 123 15.79 -11.96 22.51
CA MET A 123 14.94 -12.50 21.44
C MET A 123 14.25 -11.37 20.66
N LYS A 124 13.71 -10.37 21.38
CA LYS A 124 13.10 -9.18 20.79
C LYS A 124 14.11 -8.39 19.95
N ALA A 125 15.33 -8.22 20.45
CA ALA A 125 16.40 -7.53 19.75
C ALA A 125 16.85 -8.26 18.48
N ALA A 126 17.00 -9.59 18.53
CA ALA A 126 17.34 -10.42 17.39
C ALA A 126 16.25 -10.34 16.30
N ALA A 127 14.98 -10.50 16.67
CA ALA A 127 13.86 -10.40 15.74
C ALA A 127 13.75 -9.02 15.10
N LYS A 128 13.99 -7.94 15.88
CA LYS A 128 14.00 -6.57 15.36
C LYS A 128 15.17 -6.32 14.39
N LYS A 129 16.34 -6.90 14.68
CA LYS A 129 17.52 -6.79 13.79
C LYS A 129 17.28 -7.51 12.46
N GLU A 130 16.70 -8.70 12.50
CA GLU A 130 16.32 -9.43 11.30
C GLU A 130 15.25 -8.68 10.49
N LEU A 131 14.21 -8.19 11.17
CA LEU A 131 13.15 -7.41 10.54
C LEU A 131 13.70 -6.16 9.85
N LYS A 132 14.68 -5.47 10.44
CA LYS A 132 15.29 -4.29 9.82
C LYS A 132 15.97 -4.62 8.48
N THR A 133 16.59 -5.80 8.37
CA THR A 133 17.14 -6.29 7.08
C THR A 133 16.03 -6.56 6.07
N ARG A 134 14.94 -7.19 6.50
CA ARG A 134 13.77 -7.46 5.64
C ARG A 134 13.07 -6.17 5.20
N GLN A 135 12.89 -5.22 6.11
CA GLN A 135 12.30 -3.91 5.87
C GLN A 135 13.09 -3.12 4.82
N ARG A 136 14.43 -3.20 4.85
CA ARG A 136 15.24 -2.62 3.79
C ARG A 136 14.92 -3.23 2.43
N LYS A 137 14.88 -4.56 2.31
CA LYS A 137 14.53 -5.25 1.05
C LYS A 137 13.09 -4.93 0.60
N PHE A 138 12.17 -4.82 1.54
CA PHE A 138 10.77 -4.44 1.29
C PHE A 138 10.69 -3.03 0.69
N ALA A 139 11.38 -2.06 1.31
CA ALA A 139 11.47 -0.71 0.80
C ALA A 139 12.19 -0.62 -0.56
N GLU A 140 13.28 -1.37 -0.76
CA GLU A 140 13.98 -1.47 -2.04
C GLU A 140 13.07 -2.06 -3.14
N THR A 141 12.27 -3.06 -2.79
CA THR A 141 11.30 -3.67 -3.73
C THR A 141 10.21 -2.68 -4.11
N LEU A 142 9.57 -2.04 -3.13
CA LEU A 142 8.56 -1.01 -3.41
C LEU A 142 9.17 0.10 -4.26
N ALA A 143 10.33 0.65 -3.87
CA ALA A 143 11.01 1.70 -4.61
C ALA A 143 11.33 1.32 -6.07
N SER A 144 11.52 0.02 -6.37
CA SER A 144 11.74 -0.44 -7.74
C SER A 144 10.52 -0.30 -8.67
N TYR A 145 9.32 -0.08 -8.11
CA TYR A 145 8.08 0.04 -8.88
C TYR A 145 7.82 1.45 -9.43
N ALA A 146 8.68 2.44 -9.17
CA ALA A 146 8.53 3.78 -9.73
C ALA A 146 9.84 4.54 -9.82
N ASP A 147 9.83 5.54 -10.70
CA ASP A 147 10.95 6.46 -10.89
C ASP A 147 10.95 7.58 -9.83
N VAL A 148 9.77 7.91 -9.30
CA VAL A 148 9.55 9.01 -8.35
C VAL A 148 8.69 8.54 -7.17
N TYR A 149 9.07 8.93 -5.96
CA TYR A 149 8.28 8.71 -4.76
C TYR A 149 7.55 9.99 -4.33
N VAL A 150 6.25 9.88 -4.05
CA VAL A 150 5.40 10.97 -3.57
C VAL A 150 4.74 10.53 -2.28
N ASN A 151 4.99 11.23 -1.18
CA ASN A 151 4.29 10.98 0.09
C ASN A 151 3.16 11.99 0.27
N ASP A 152 1.93 11.50 0.29
CA ASP A 152 0.71 12.30 0.55
C ASP A 152 -0.15 11.63 1.63
N ALA A 153 0.52 11.06 2.64
CA ALA A 153 -0.06 10.37 3.78
C ALA A 153 0.36 11.02 5.11
N PHE A 154 0.04 12.31 5.27
CA PHE A 154 0.24 13.04 6.53
C PHE A 154 -0.73 12.59 7.63
#